data_AF-A0A849FKE9-F1
#
_entry.id   AF-A0A849FKE9-F1
#
_cell.length_a   1.000
_cell.length_b   1.000
_cell.length_c   1.000
_cell.angle_alpha   90.00
_cell.angle_beta   90.00
_cell.angle_gamma   90.00
#
_symmetry.space_group_name_H-M   'P 1'
#
loop_
_entity.id
_entity.type
_entity.pdbx_description
1 polymer ?
#
loop_
_entity_poly.entity_id
_entity_poly.type
_entity_poly.pdbx_seq_one_letter_code
_entity_poly.pdbx_strand_id
1 'polypeptide(L)' 'MHKTYKISISGRVQGVGFRPFVHALATDFNLTGTVSNNEEGVLIIIT' A
#
# COMPACT_ATOMS: atom_id res chain seq x y z
N MET A 1 -11.07 -6.05 18.04
CA MET A 1 -10.29 -6.69 16.96
C MET A 1 -10.06 -5.66 15.88
N HIS A 2 -8.81 -5.32 15.57
CA HIS A 2 -8.51 -4.54 14.36
C HIS A 2 -8.60 -5.46 13.15
N LYS A 3 -9.19 -4.97 12.06
CA LYS A 3 -9.28 -5.69 10.80
C LYS A 3 -8.04 -5.37 9.99
N THR A 4 -7.39 -6.40 9.45
CA THR A 4 -6.29 -6.24 8.52
C THR A 4 -6.76 -6.54 7.11
N TYR A 5 -6.40 -5.68 6.15
CA TYR A 5 -6.74 -5.82 4.74
C TYR A 5 -5.48 -6.08 3.92
N LYS A 6 -5.60 -7.00 2.96
CA LYS A 6 -4.59 -7.26 1.93
C LYS A 6 -5.12 -6.72 0.59
N ILE A 7 -4.41 -5.76 0.01
CA ILE A 7 -4.81 -5.09 -1.24
C ILE A 7 -3.68 -5.28 -2.26
N SER A 8 -4.01 -5.90 -3.40
CA SER A 8 -3.10 -6.06 -4.53
C SER A 8 -3.51 -5.12 -5.66
N ILE A 9 -2.56 -4.36 -6.20
CA ILE A 9 -2.79 -3.38 -7.25
C ILE A 9 -1.83 -3.66 -8.41
N SER A 10 -2.38 -3.85 -9.62
CA SER A 10 -1.62 -4.09 -10.85
C SER A 10 -1.74 -2.92 -11.83
N GLY A 11 -0.91 -2.92 -12.87
CA GLY A 11 -0.84 -1.85 -13.88
C GLY A 11 0.38 -0.94 -13.69
N ARG A 12 0.29 0.33 -14.14
CA ARG A 12 1.39 1.29 -14.03
C ARG A 12 1.49 1.87 -12.62
N VAL A 13 1.98 1.07 -11.68
CA VAL A 13 2.10 1.41 -10.25
C VAL A 13 3.55 1.43 -9.73
N GLN A 14 4.52 1.01 -10.55
CA GLN A 14 5.94 1.05 -10.18
C GLN A 14 6.66 2.20 -10.91
N GLY A 15 7.64 2.83 -10.25
CA GLY A 15 8.36 3.99 -10.81
C GLY A 15 7.55 5.29 -10.91
N VAL A 16 6.33 5.33 -10.37
CA VAL A 16 5.43 6.50 -10.42
C VAL A 16 5.24 7.21 -9.08
N GLY A 17 5.98 6.82 -8.05
CA GLY A 17 5.81 7.37 -6.70
C GLY A 17 4.67 6.74 -5.88
N PHE A 18 4.15 5.58 -6.30
CA PHE A 18 3.00 4.93 -5.66
C PHE A 18 3.22 4.57 -4.18
N ARG A 19 4.39 4.05 -3.82
CA ARG A 19 4.72 3.69 -2.42
C ARG A 19 4.72 4.92 -1.49
N PRO A 20 5.40 6.04 -1.82
CA PRO A 20 5.26 7.30 -1.08
C PRO A 20 3.81 7.79 -0.96
N PHE A 21 3.02 7.71 -2.04
CA PHE A 21 1.61 8.09 -2.03
C PHE A 21 0.78 7.27 -1.03
N VAL A 22 0.93 5.94 -1.03
CA VAL A 22 0.26 5.06 -0.06
C VAL A 22 0.72 5.33 1.37
N HIS A 23 2.01 5.57 1.58
CA HIS A 23 2.56 5.90 2.91
C HIS A 23 1.97 7.22 3.45
N ALA A 24 1.85 8.25 2.61
CA ALA A 24 1.23 9.51 3.00
C ALA A 24 -0.25 9.31 3.40
N LEU A 25 -1.04 8.61 2.57
CA LEU A 25 -2.42 8.29 2.90
C LEU A 25 -2.54 7.49 4.21
N ALA A 26 -1.71 6.48 4.41
CA ALA A 26 -1.73 5.70 5.65
C ALA A 26 -1.46 6.58 6.87
N THR A 27 -0.54 7.55 6.75
CA THR A 27 -0.26 8.54 7.80
C THR A 27 -1.45 9.44 8.06
N ASP A 28 -2.07 10.00 7.01
CA ASP A 28 -3.22 10.91 7.11
C ASP A 28 -4.45 10.24 7.76
N PHE A 29 -4.63 8.94 7.52
CA PHE A 29 -5.72 8.15 8.10
C PHE A 29 -5.37 7.45 9.42
N ASN A 30 -4.17 7.67 9.98
CA ASN A 30 -3.67 6.97 11.16
C ASN A 30 -3.72 5.43 11.05
N LEU A 31 -3.45 4.92 9.86
CA LEU A 31 -3.41 3.49 9.55
C LEU A 31 -1.98 2.96 9.65
N THR A 32 -1.85 1.70 10.03
CA THR A 32 -0.55 1.03 10.18
C THR A 32 -0.41 -0.13 9.20
N GLY A 33 0.81 -0.43 8.76
CA GLY A 33 1.01 -1.54 7.84
C GLY A 33 2.22 -1.40 6.92
N THR A 34 2.18 -2.06 5.77
CA THR A 34 3.27 -2.11 4.80
C THR A 34 2.77 -1.91 3.39
N VAL A 35 3.64 -1.32 2.55
CA VAL A 35 3.45 -1.21 1.10
C VAL A 35 4.75 -1.64 0.41
N SER A 36 4.68 -2.60 -0.51
CA SER A 36 5.84 -3.15 -1.22
C SER A 36 5.55 -3.39 -2.70
N ASN A 37 6.59 -3.33 -3.52
CA ASN A 37 6.51 -3.76 -4.91
C ASN A 37 6.86 -5.25 -5.01
N ASN A 38 6.23 -5.96 -5.93
CA ASN A 38 6.60 -7.31 -6.35
C ASN A 38 6.46 -7.45 -7.88
N GLU A 39 6.64 -8.66 -8.42
CA GLU A 39 6.53 -8.93 -9.87
C GLU A 39 5.11 -8.68 -10.41
N GLU A 40 4.08 -8.72 -9.57
CA GLU A 40 2.67 -8.55 -9.96
C GLU A 40 2.16 -7.10 -9.86
N GLY A 41 2.91 -6.22 -9.18
CA GLY A 41 2.51 -4.83 -8.95
C GLY A 41 2.89 -4.32 -7.57
N VAL A 42 1.90 -3.80 -6.83
CA VAL A 42 2.05 -3.30 -5.46
C VAL A 42 1.16 -4.12 -4.53
N LEU A 43 1.72 -4.54 -3.40
CA LEU A 43 1.01 -5.19 -2.30
C LEU A 43 0.94 -4.23 -1.11
N ILE A 44 -0.25 -4.06 -0.54
CA ILE A 44 -0.50 -3.28 0.67
C ILE A 44 -1.10 -4.20 1.73
N ILE A 45 -0.54 -4.17 2.93
CA ILE A 45 -1.13 -4.75 4.14
C ILE A 45 -1.43 -3.58 5.07
N ILE A 46 -2.68 -3.40 5.48
CA ILE A 46 -3.07 -2.25 6.31
C ILE A 46 -4.03 -2.65 7.44
N THR A 47 -3.86 -2.05 8.61
CA THR A 47 -4.59 -2.30 9.87
C THR A 47 -4.92 -0.98 10.55
#